data_AF-A0A8J3NMK5-F1
#
_entry.id   AF-A0A8J3NMK5-F1
#
_cell.length_a   1.000
_cell.length_b   1.000
_cell.length_c   1.000
_cell.angle_alpha   90.00
_cell.angle_beta   90.00
_cell.angle_gamma   90.00
#
_symmetry.space_group_name_H-M   'P 1'
#
loop_
_entity.id
_entity.type
_entity.pdbx_description
1 polymer ?
#
loop_
_entity_poly.entity_id
_entity_poly.type
_entity_poly.pdbx_seq_one_letter_code
_entity_poly.pdbx_strand_id
1 'polypeptide(L)'
;MVDVDPTGGSAAVAELRFLASQGRLAATARTATPRERTALTGAAFTLAWPVVFHRLTRMNEQRRGHWTCAIAVNRLADACLDRFYDDVEAVVEDLLAHATMQIHNAEGWISGRLRAVTIDAHRRRRGARGAQQRPRLPRWLADGLGHDPWLTVLAIEILVWVGVPGTAGGLLWPLDSWAQRRVAVTGDVAGSDVRAVQRDVDRVLAVMRTKERWYADYVERPLGAKTPPTAPAFVDRNAAVVEPPALLLTEPHEVADGWLSELAALALIALRQADPCDDAAIERIVTKVFGRVDTAGAMAAAPHASDGLDALVDDRAELRRIVAAVRAVLAGG
;
A
#
# COMPACT_ATOMS: atom_id res chain seq x y z
N MET A 1 10.27 -7.68 -14.67
CA MET A 1 10.77 -9.07 -14.57
C MET A 1 12.16 -9.07 -15.19
N VAL A 2 13.22 -9.00 -14.39
CA VAL A 2 14.59 -9.05 -14.90
C VAL A 2 14.94 -10.53 -15.04
N ASP A 3 15.05 -11.01 -16.27
CA ASP A 3 15.59 -12.33 -16.56
C ASP A 3 17.04 -12.37 -16.08
N VAL A 4 17.24 -12.98 -14.91
CA VAL A 4 18.57 -13.32 -14.41
C VAL A 4 18.97 -14.58 -15.16
N ASP A 5 19.88 -14.45 -16.12
CA ASP A 5 20.54 -15.58 -16.78
C ASP A 5 21.08 -16.54 -15.69
N PRO A 6 20.54 -17.78 -15.60
CA PRO A 6 20.88 -18.72 -14.54
C PRO A 6 22.34 -19.21 -14.65
N THR A 7 22.99 -19.03 -15.81
CA THR A 7 24.36 -19.49 -16.05
C THR A 7 25.40 -18.41 -15.71
N GLY A 8 25.16 -17.17 -16.13
CA GLY A 8 26.01 -16.02 -15.78
C GLY A 8 26.02 -15.69 -14.28
N GLY A 9 24.88 -15.87 -13.60
CA GLY A 9 24.77 -15.66 -12.15
C GLY A 9 25.63 -16.62 -11.33
N SER A 10 25.74 -17.88 -11.76
CA SER A 10 26.54 -18.89 -11.05
C SER A 10 28.04 -18.61 -11.11
N ALA A 11 28.55 -18.22 -12.28
CA ALA A 11 29.96 -17.89 -12.47
C ALA A 11 30.37 -16.62 -11.70
N ALA A 12 29.53 -15.57 -11.73
CA ALA A 12 29.80 -14.34 -10.99
C ALA A 12 29.81 -14.56 -9.46
N VAL A 13 28.90 -15.41 -8.95
CA VAL A 13 28.90 -15.81 -7.53
C VAL A 13 30.12 -16.65 -7.18
N ALA A 14 30.57 -17.55 -8.06
CA ALA A 14 31.79 -18.33 -7.85
C ALA A 14 33.03 -17.42 -7.75
N GLU A 15 33.15 -16.43 -8.65
CA GLU A 15 34.24 -15.44 -8.60
C GLU A 15 34.19 -14.62 -7.32
N LEU A 16 33.01 -14.14 -6.90
CA LEU A 16 32.85 -13.42 -5.64
C LEU A 16 33.31 -14.27 -4.45
N ARG A 17 32.90 -15.56 -4.39
CA ARG A 17 33.33 -16.48 -3.33
C ARG A 17 34.83 -16.73 -3.38
N PHE A 18 35.41 -16.85 -4.58
CA PHE A 18 36.86 -16.99 -4.75
C PHE A 18 37.60 -15.76 -4.19
N LEU A 19 37.23 -14.55 -4.61
CA LEU A 19 37.79 -13.31 -4.08
C LEU A 19 37.63 -13.19 -2.55
N ALA A 20 36.48 -13.60 -2.01
CA ALA A 20 36.23 -13.61 -0.57
C ALA A 20 37.15 -14.61 0.15
N SER A 21 37.32 -15.82 -0.38
CA SER A 21 38.19 -16.86 0.18
C SER A 21 39.66 -16.44 0.22
N GLN A 22 40.08 -15.61 -0.74
CA GLN A 22 41.43 -15.03 -0.80
C GLN A 22 41.59 -13.79 0.10
N GLY A 23 40.51 -13.30 0.71
CA GLY A 23 40.51 -12.06 1.48
C GLY A 23 40.73 -10.80 0.64
N ARG A 24 40.45 -10.89 -0.67
CA ARG A 24 40.70 -9.82 -1.65
C ARG A 24 39.42 -9.08 -2.05
N LEU A 25 38.24 -9.58 -1.70
CA LEU A 25 36.95 -9.06 -2.18
C LEU A 25 36.80 -7.54 -1.98
N ALA A 26 37.00 -7.03 -0.76
CA ALA A 26 36.84 -5.60 -0.51
C ALA A 26 37.89 -4.74 -1.24
N ALA A 27 39.12 -5.24 -1.38
CA ALA A 27 40.17 -4.54 -2.12
C ALA A 27 39.83 -4.48 -3.61
N THR A 28 39.44 -5.61 -4.22
CA THR A 28 39.00 -5.70 -5.61
C THR A 28 37.79 -4.80 -5.86
N ALA A 29 36.79 -4.83 -4.98
CA ALA A 29 35.60 -3.98 -5.12
C ALA A 29 35.92 -2.49 -5.10
N ARG A 30 36.91 -2.05 -4.30
CA ARG A 30 37.34 -0.64 -4.24
C ARG A 30 38.04 -0.16 -5.50
N THR A 31 38.80 -1.03 -6.17
CA THR A 31 39.56 -0.67 -7.39
C THR A 31 38.86 -1.09 -8.69
N ALA A 32 37.70 -1.74 -8.58
CA ALA A 32 36.92 -2.22 -9.72
C ALA A 32 36.45 -1.07 -10.61
N THR A 33 36.49 -1.30 -11.92
CA THR A 33 35.79 -0.46 -12.90
C THR A 33 34.28 -0.48 -12.64
N PRO A 34 33.49 0.48 -13.16
CA PRO A 34 32.04 0.49 -12.98
C PRO A 34 31.36 -0.83 -13.39
N ARG A 35 31.80 -1.43 -14.51
CA ARG A 35 31.26 -2.70 -15.02
C ARG A 35 31.56 -3.87 -14.08
N GLU A 36 32.80 -3.98 -13.61
CA GLU A 36 33.20 -5.02 -12.65
C GLU A 36 32.46 -4.85 -11.33
N ARG A 37 32.28 -3.60 -10.87
CA ARG A 37 31.55 -3.31 -9.65
C ARG A 37 30.08 -3.67 -9.76
N THR A 38 29.43 -3.43 -10.90
CA THR A 38 28.07 -3.91 -11.17
C THR A 38 27.99 -5.43 -11.13
N ALA A 39 28.96 -6.14 -11.72
CA ALA A 39 28.99 -7.61 -11.70
C ALA A 39 29.16 -8.17 -10.27
N LEU A 40 30.09 -7.62 -9.49
CA LEU A 40 30.30 -7.98 -8.07
C LEU A 40 29.06 -7.67 -7.22
N THR A 41 28.39 -6.55 -7.49
CA THR A 41 27.15 -6.17 -6.81
C THR A 41 26.04 -7.16 -7.12
N GLY A 42 25.83 -7.51 -8.41
CA GLY A 42 24.85 -8.51 -8.81
C GLY A 42 25.09 -9.88 -8.15
N ALA A 43 26.34 -10.35 -8.15
CA ALA A 43 26.73 -11.59 -7.47
C ALA A 43 26.47 -11.54 -5.95
N ALA A 44 26.79 -10.41 -5.31
CA ALA A 44 26.55 -10.19 -3.90
C ALA A 44 25.05 -10.19 -3.59
N PHE A 45 24.22 -9.59 -4.45
CA PHE A 45 22.77 -9.65 -4.36
C PHE A 45 22.27 -11.09 -4.42
N THR A 46 22.68 -11.87 -5.43
CA THR A 46 22.30 -13.28 -5.56
C THR A 46 22.63 -14.10 -4.31
N LEU A 47 23.80 -13.83 -3.70
CA LEU A 47 24.25 -14.50 -2.48
C LEU A 47 23.46 -14.05 -1.23
N ALA A 48 23.28 -12.75 -1.05
CA ALA A 48 22.66 -12.16 0.13
C ALA A 48 21.15 -12.38 0.18
N TRP A 49 20.49 -12.39 -0.97
CA TRP A 49 19.03 -12.49 -1.10
C TRP A 49 18.38 -13.61 -0.28
N PRO A 50 18.75 -14.90 -0.45
CA PRO A 50 18.16 -15.98 0.36
C PRO A 50 18.56 -15.88 1.84
N VAL A 51 19.77 -15.40 2.14
CA VAL A 51 20.26 -15.28 3.52
C VAL A 51 19.43 -14.24 4.29
N VAL A 52 19.25 -13.05 3.72
CA VAL A 52 18.46 -11.96 4.30
C VAL A 52 17.01 -12.37 4.48
N PHE A 53 16.42 -13.03 3.47
CA PHE A 53 15.03 -13.48 3.58
C PHE A 53 14.84 -14.48 4.71
N HIS A 54 15.64 -15.56 4.73
CA HIS A 54 15.47 -16.64 5.69
C HIS A 54 15.91 -16.30 7.11
N ARG A 55 16.98 -15.50 7.27
CA ARG A 55 17.56 -15.20 8.60
C ARG A 55 17.00 -13.95 9.26
N LEU A 56 16.42 -13.01 8.51
CA LEU A 56 15.94 -11.75 9.06
C LEU A 56 14.48 -11.49 8.69
N THR A 57 14.17 -11.42 7.40
CA THR A 57 12.87 -10.93 6.91
C THR A 57 11.74 -11.84 7.35
N ARG A 58 11.84 -13.15 7.09
CA ARG A 58 10.83 -14.13 7.47
C ARG A 58 10.47 -14.05 8.95
N MET A 59 11.47 -14.02 9.84
CA MET A 59 11.24 -13.93 11.28
C MET A 59 10.59 -12.59 11.68
N ASN A 60 11.01 -11.48 11.07
CA ASN A 60 10.45 -10.16 11.37
C ASN A 60 8.98 -10.05 10.91
N GLU A 61 8.67 -10.54 9.71
CA GLU A 61 7.30 -10.53 9.18
C GLU A 61 6.37 -11.46 9.97
N GLN A 62 6.85 -12.63 10.42
CA GLN A 62 6.09 -13.48 11.37
C GLN A 62 5.77 -12.76 12.67
N ARG A 63 6.73 -12.04 13.25
CA ARG A 63 6.51 -11.26 14.48
C ARG A 63 5.54 -10.10 14.30
N ARG A 64 5.39 -9.58 13.07
CA ARG A 64 4.39 -8.57 12.72
C ARG A 64 3.01 -9.17 12.39
N GLY A 65 2.88 -10.50 12.33
CA GLY A 65 1.66 -11.18 11.90
C GLY A 65 1.46 -11.19 10.38
N HIS A 66 2.47 -10.79 9.59
CA HIS A 66 2.42 -10.82 8.12
C HIS A 66 2.76 -12.24 7.61
N TRP A 67 1.88 -13.20 7.89
CA TRP A 67 2.12 -14.62 7.59
C TRP A 67 2.34 -14.89 6.10
N THR A 68 1.58 -14.24 5.21
CA THR A 68 1.75 -14.38 3.76
C THR A 68 3.12 -13.90 3.29
N CYS A 69 3.57 -12.75 3.79
CA CYS A 69 4.89 -12.19 3.50
C CYS A 69 6.04 -13.11 3.99
N ALA A 70 5.82 -13.83 5.08
CA ALA A 70 6.81 -14.74 5.64
C ALA A 70 6.99 -16.06 4.86
N ILE A 71 6.13 -16.37 3.88
CA ILE A 71 6.20 -17.62 3.11
C ILE A 71 7.36 -17.57 2.11
N ALA A 72 7.39 -16.53 1.27
CA ALA A 72 8.35 -16.40 0.19
C ALA A 72 8.53 -14.94 -0.23
N VAL A 73 9.66 -14.62 -0.88
CA VAL A 73 9.98 -13.26 -1.34
C VAL A 73 8.94 -12.73 -2.32
N ASN A 74 8.44 -13.56 -3.24
CA ASN A 74 7.39 -13.18 -4.19
C ASN A 74 5.99 -13.01 -3.56
N ARG A 75 5.87 -13.21 -2.24
CA ARG A 75 4.64 -12.98 -1.46
C ARG A 75 4.76 -11.77 -0.54
N LEU A 76 5.89 -11.06 -0.57
CA LEU A 76 6.05 -9.80 0.16
C LEU A 76 5.11 -8.75 -0.44
N ALA A 77 4.30 -8.13 0.41
CA ALA A 77 3.60 -6.90 0.05
C ALA A 77 4.61 -5.77 -0.18
N ASP A 78 4.24 -4.75 -0.95
CA ASP A 78 5.14 -3.67 -1.42
C ASP A 78 6.00 -3.08 -0.28
N ALA A 79 5.39 -2.67 0.83
CA ALA A 79 6.13 -2.11 1.97
C ALA A 79 7.09 -3.12 2.64
N CYS A 80 6.79 -4.41 2.60
CA CYS A 80 7.67 -5.46 3.11
C CYS A 80 8.81 -5.77 2.13
N LEU A 81 8.51 -5.69 0.82
CA LEU A 81 9.47 -5.88 -0.25
C LEU A 81 10.50 -4.74 -0.26
N ASP A 82 10.06 -3.49 -0.13
CA ASP A 82 10.94 -2.32 -0.03
C ASP A 82 11.92 -2.47 1.13
N ARG A 83 11.42 -2.84 2.32
CA ARG A 83 12.25 -3.08 3.50
C ARG A 83 13.25 -4.22 3.27
N PHE A 84 12.82 -5.28 2.60
CA PHE A 84 13.69 -6.41 2.27
C PHE A 84 14.83 -5.98 1.34
N TYR A 85 14.55 -5.20 0.29
CA TYR A 85 15.59 -4.61 -0.57
C TYR A 85 16.56 -3.73 0.23
N ASP A 86 16.02 -2.85 1.08
CA ASP A 86 16.77 -1.97 1.99
C ASP A 86 17.76 -2.73 2.90
N ASP A 87 17.39 -3.95 3.31
CA ASP A 87 18.20 -4.85 4.13
C ASP A 87 19.22 -5.63 3.28
N VAL A 88 18.87 -6.04 2.05
CA VAL A 88 19.79 -6.70 1.10
C VAL A 88 20.87 -5.74 0.64
N GLU A 89 20.51 -4.53 0.23
CA GLU A 89 21.45 -3.48 -0.18
C GLU A 89 22.49 -3.20 0.91
N ALA A 90 22.02 -3.06 2.16
CA ALA A 90 22.89 -2.84 3.31
C ALA A 90 23.94 -3.96 3.47
N VAL A 91 23.53 -5.21 3.28
CA VAL A 91 24.41 -6.38 3.36
C VAL A 91 25.39 -6.44 2.21
N VAL A 92 24.94 -6.13 0.99
CA VAL A 92 25.79 -6.08 -0.20
C VAL A 92 26.87 -5.00 -0.04
N GLU A 93 26.48 -3.81 0.42
CA GLU A 93 27.43 -2.74 0.73
C GLU A 93 28.44 -3.16 1.80
N ASP A 94 28.01 -3.78 2.91
CA ASP A 94 28.92 -4.24 3.97
C ASP A 94 29.88 -5.32 3.47
N LEU A 95 29.40 -6.26 2.66
CA LEU A 95 30.22 -7.31 2.09
C LEU A 95 31.31 -6.72 1.19
N LEU A 96 30.94 -5.85 0.26
CA LEU A 96 31.89 -5.26 -0.69
C LEU A 96 32.82 -4.22 -0.05
N ALA A 97 32.45 -3.62 1.09
CA ALA A 97 33.28 -2.66 1.80
C ALA A 97 34.21 -3.30 2.85
N HIS A 98 33.76 -4.36 3.53
CA HIS A 98 34.39 -4.85 4.77
C HIS A 98 34.84 -6.32 4.72
N ALA A 99 34.67 -7.04 3.61
CA ALA A 99 35.28 -8.36 3.40
C ALA A 99 36.79 -8.26 3.14
N THR A 100 37.56 -7.88 4.17
CA THR A 100 39.01 -7.66 4.12
C THR A 100 39.85 -8.84 4.62
N MET A 101 39.19 -9.89 5.12
CA MET A 101 39.83 -11.11 5.60
C MET A 101 39.40 -12.30 4.74
N GLN A 102 40.13 -13.41 4.84
CA GLN A 102 39.75 -14.65 4.17
C GLN A 102 38.40 -15.15 4.70
N ILE A 103 37.45 -15.38 3.79
CA ILE A 103 36.09 -15.85 4.09
C ILE A 103 35.83 -17.13 3.30
N HIS A 104 35.90 -18.27 3.97
CA HIS A 104 35.64 -19.58 3.36
C HIS A 104 34.14 -19.89 3.19
N ASN A 105 33.29 -19.20 3.97
CA ASN A 105 31.83 -19.33 3.91
C ASN A 105 31.21 -17.92 3.95
N ALA A 106 30.88 -17.39 2.77
CA ALA A 106 30.38 -16.02 2.64
C ALA A 106 28.98 -15.85 3.23
N GLU A 107 28.11 -16.86 3.10
CA GLU A 107 26.76 -16.87 3.68
C GLU A 107 26.79 -16.89 5.20
N GLY A 108 27.73 -17.64 5.78
CA GLY A 108 27.98 -17.66 7.22
C GLY A 108 28.50 -16.32 7.73
N TRP A 109 29.42 -15.69 6.99
CA TRP A 109 29.93 -14.36 7.29
C TRP A 109 28.82 -13.30 7.25
N ILE A 110 27.98 -13.30 6.19
CA ILE A 110 26.81 -12.44 6.07
C ILE A 110 25.87 -12.66 7.26
N SER A 111 25.53 -13.92 7.55
CA SER A 111 24.59 -14.27 8.62
C SER A 111 25.03 -13.75 9.99
N GLY A 112 26.34 -13.81 10.29
CA GLY A 112 26.89 -13.33 11.57
C GLY A 112 26.80 -11.82 11.74
N ARG A 113 26.74 -11.05 10.64
CA ARG A 113 26.74 -9.57 10.66
C ARG A 113 25.38 -8.95 10.37
N LEU A 114 24.46 -9.73 9.81
CA LEU A 114 23.18 -9.31 9.27
C LEU A 114 22.43 -8.30 10.16
N ARG A 115 22.24 -8.61 11.45
CA ARG A 115 21.53 -7.72 12.37
C ARG A 115 22.24 -6.39 12.62
N ALA A 116 23.56 -6.42 12.78
CA ALA A 116 24.33 -5.19 13.04
C ALA A 116 24.32 -4.29 11.81
N VAL A 117 24.52 -4.87 10.63
CA VAL A 117 24.57 -4.17 9.34
C VAL A 117 23.25 -3.52 9.00
N THR A 118 22.13 -4.24 9.10
CA THR A 118 20.81 -3.67 8.77
C THR A 118 20.39 -2.58 9.76
N ILE A 119 20.69 -2.73 11.05
CA ILE A 119 20.47 -1.67 12.04
C ILE A 119 21.30 -0.42 11.72
N ASP A 120 22.58 -0.60 11.39
CA ASP A 120 23.46 0.51 11.09
C ASP A 120 23.08 1.23 9.79
N ALA A 121 22.74 0.47 8.74
CA ALA A 121 22.23 1.03 7.50
C ALA A 121 20.90 1.77 7.71
N HIS A 122 19.97 1.22 8.50
CA HIS A 122 18.75 1.92 8.88
C HIS A 122 19.06 3.24 9.60
N ARG A 123 20.02 3.25 10.53
CA ARG A 123 20.47 4.47 11.23
C ARG A 123 21.05 5.50 10.25
N ARG A 124 21.90 5.08 9.32
CA ARG A 124 22.47 5.95 8.28
C ARG A 124 21.38 6.55 7.39
N ARG A 125 20.44 5.74 6.89
CA ARG A 125 19.31 6.20 6.07
C ARG A 125 18.46 7.25 6.80
N ARG A 126 18.21 7.05 8.10
CA ARG A 126 17.55 8.06 8.95
C ARG A 126 18.35 9.36 9.04
N GLY A 127 19.65 9.26 9.31
CA GLY A 127 20.53 10.42 9.41
C GLY A 127 20.65 11.20 8.09
N ALA A 128 20.67 10.52 6.95
CA ALA A 128 20.67 11.15 5.63
C ALA A 128 19.41 12.01 5.38
N ARG A 129 18.28 11.66 6.01
CA ARG A 129 17.03 12.44 5.97
C ARG A 129 16.98 13.56 7.02
N GLY A 130 18.03 13.74 7.82
CA GLY A 130 18.03 14.68 8.95
C GLY A 130 17.32 14.17 10.20
N ALA A 131 16.78 12.95 10.19
CA ALA A 131 16.13 12.37 11.37
C ALA A 131 17.18 11.86 12.37
N GLN A 132 16.79 11.80 13.66
CA GLN A 132 17.63 11.22 14.68
C GLN A 132 17.93 9.74 14.35
N GLN A 133 19.22 9.39 14.27
CA GLN A 133 19.67 8.03 13.95
C GLN A 133 19.21 7.02 15.01
N ARG A 134 19.25 7.44 16.29
CA ARG A 134 18.78 6.65 17.43
C ARG A 134 17.72 7.48 18.16
N PRO A 135 16.42 7.30 17.86
CA PRO A 135 15.35 7.98 18.57
C PRO A 135 15.51 7.81 20.08
N ARG A 136 15.69 8.92 20.77
CA ARG A 136 15.84 8.97 22.23
C ARG A 136 15.02 10.13 22.73
N LEU A 137 14.28 9.90 23.80
CA LEU A 137 13.52 10.94 24.47
C LEU A 137 14.47 11.78 25.34
N PRO A 138 14.70 13.08 25.02
CA PRO A 138 15.47 13.94 25.90
C PRO A 138 14.72 14.18 27.20
N ARG A 139 15.45 14.38 28.31
CA ARG A 139 14.85 14.61 29.63
C ARG A 139 13.85 15.77 29.64
N TRP A 140 14.19 16.90 29.02
CA TRP A 140 13.31 18.07 28.95
C TRP A 140 11.95 17.76 28.29
N LEU A 141 11.92 16.84 27.32
CA LEU A 141 10.70 16.45 26.63
C LEU A 141 9.89 15.50 27.52
N ALA A 142 10.55 14.56 28.21
CA ALA A 142 9.89 13.72 29.21
C ALA A 142 9.27 14.55 30.33
N ASP A 143 10.01 15.54 30.86
CA ASP A 143 9.56 16.47 31.90
C ASP A 143 8.35 17.29 31.40
N GLY A 144 8.42 17.86 30.20
CA GLY A 144 7.34 18.64 29.60
C GLY A 144 6.07 17.84 29.26
N LEU A 145 6.21 16.52 29.08
CA LEU A 145 5.08 15.59 28.93
C LEU A 145 4.56 15.05 30.26
N GLY A 146 5.11 15.49 31.40
CA GLY A 146 4.70 15.05 32.73
C GLY A 146 5.01 13.57 33.02
N HIS A 147 5.95 12.98 32.27
CA HIS A 147 6.28 11.55 32.33
C HIS A 147 5.07 10.62 32.04
N ASP A 148 4.08 11.12 31.31
CA ASP A 148 2.96 10.29 30.87
C ASP A 148 3.48 9.12 30.00
N PRO A 149 3.16 7.86 30.36
CA PRO A 149 3.69 6.69 29.67
C PRO A 149 3.32 6.65 28.18
N TRP A 150 2.10 7.04 27.82
CA TRP A 150 1.65 7.04 26.45
C TRP A 150 2.28 8.18 25.65
N LEU A 151 2.28 9.41 26.17
CA LEU A 151 2.87 10.55 25.46
C LEU A 151 4.39 10.40 25.28
N THR A 152 5.07 9.77 26.22
CA THR A 152 6.49 9.39 26.13
C THR A 152 6.73 8.40 24.99
N VAL A 153 5.88 7.37 24.87
CA VAL A 153 5.93 6.41 23.75
C VAL A 153 5.60 7.11 22.43
N LEU A 154 4.54 7.91 22.39
CA LEU A 154 4.11 8.65 21.20
C LEU A 154 5.20 9.62 20.71
N ALA A 155 5.91 10.30 21.61
CA ALA A 155 7.03 11.15 21.25
C ALA A 155 8.17 10.37 20.56
N ILE A 156 8.46 9.15 21.03
CA ILE A 156 9.42 8.27 20.38
C ILE A 156 8.88 7.80 19.02
N GLU A 157 7.60 7.44 18.93
CA GLU A 157 6.95 7.03 17.67
C GLU A 157 6.94 8.15 16.63
N ILE A 158 6.72 9.41 17.03
CA ILE A 158 6.88 10.59 16.16
C ILE A 158 8.32 10.65 15.65
N LEU A 159 9.31 10.60 16.54
CA LEU A 159 10.72 10.62 16.15
C LEU A 159 11.08 9.45 15.23
N VAL A 160 10.51 8.26 15.44
CA VAL A 160 10.68 7.11 14.54
C VAL A 160 10.05 7.42 13.19
N TRP A 161 8.80 7.90 13.16
CA TRP A 161 8.01 8.13 11.96
C TRP A 161 8.57 9.20 11.04
N VAL A 162 9.08 10.31 11.58
CA VAL A 162 9.69 11.37 10.74
C VAL A 162 10.91 10.85 9.96
N GLY A 163 11.58 9.81 10.44
CA GLY A 163 12.70 9.17 9.73
C GLY A 163 12.31 8.15 8.66
N VAL A 164 11.02 7.84 8.52
CA VAL A 164 10.46 6.96 7.48
C VAL A 164 10.20 7.79 6.22
N PRO A 165 10.58 7.32 5.02
CA PRO A 165 10.49 8.14 3.79
C PRO A 165 9.05 8.43 3.34
N GLY A 166 8.13 7.49 3.50
CA GLY A 166 6.74 7.65 3.06
C GLY A 166 5.83 8.36 4.06
N THR A 167 4.71 8.88 3.57
CA THR A 167 3.55 9.32 4.37
C THR A 167 2.67 8.13 4.76
N ALA A 168 1.69 8.36 5.64
CA ALA A 168 0.72 7.36 6.07
C ALA A 168 -0.47 7.36 5.09
N GLY A 169 -0.23 6.89 3.86
CA GLY A 169 -1.17 7.11 2.77
C GLY A 169 -1.37 8.61 2.53
N GLY A 170 -2.62 9.07 2.50
CA GLY A 170 -2.94 10.50 2.37
C GLY A 170 -2.74 11.33 3.64
N LEU A 171 -2.43 10.71 4.78
CA LEU A 171 -2.24 11.39 6.06
C LEU A 171 -0.75 11.54 6.42
N LEU A 172 -0.44 12.59 7.18
CA LEU A 172 0.92 12.82 7.66
C LEU A 172 1.34 11.81 8.74
N TRP A 173 0.40 11.43 9.61
CA TRP A 173 0.62 10.56 10.76
C TRP A 173 -0.15 9.25 10.63
N PRO A 174 0.40 8.11 11.09
CA PRO A 174 -0.25 6.80 10.98
C PRO A 174 -1.23 6.59 12.14
N LEU A 175 -2.25 7.45 12.24
CA LEU A 175 -3.12 7.60 13.42
C LEU A 175 -3.82 6.29 13.82
N ASP A 176 -4.29 5.48 12.86
CA ASP A 176 -4.93 4.19 13.15
C ASP A 176 -3.99 3.22 13.88
N SER A 177 -2.74 3.11 13.39
CA SER A 177 -1.73 2.26 14.02
C SER A 177 -1.36 2.75 15.43
N TRP A 178 -1.34 4.07 15.63
CA TRP A 178 -1.06 4.67 16.92
C TRP A 178 -2.24 4.57 17.88
N ALA A 179 -3.47 4.56 17.39
CA ALA A 179 -4.66 4.26 18.18
C ALA A 179 -4.61 2.84 18.75
N GLN A 180 -4.29 1.85 17.91
CA GLN A 180 -4.06 0.47 18.37
C GLN A 180 -2.92 0.38 19.39
N ARG A 181 -1.83 1.13 19.16
CA ARG A 181 -0.70 1.17 20.10
C ARG A 181 -1.07 1.83 21.43
N ARG A 182 -1.92 2.86 21.42
CA ARG A 182 -2.44 3.49 22.63
C ARG A 182 -3.21 2.50 23.48
N VAL A 183 -4.06 1.68 22.86
CA VAL A 183 -4.76 0.57 23.57
C VAL A 183 -3.75 -0.37 24.22
N ALA A 184 -2.70 -0.78 23.50
CA ALA A 184 -1.69 -1.69 24.04
C ALA A 184 -0.90 -1.10 25.22
N VAL A 185 -0.70 0.21 25.27
CA VAL A 185 0.06 0.89 26.34
C VAL A 185 -0.82 1.27 27.53
N THR A 186 -2.06 1.71 27.28
CA THR A 186 -2.95 2.29 28.31
C THR A 186 -4.04 1.33 28.78
N GLY A 187 -4.37 0.32 27.98
CA GLY A 187 -5.53 -0.57 28.18
C GLY A 187 -6.89 0.07 27.85
N ASP A 188 -6.91 1.36 27.49
CA ASP A 188 -8.14 2.11 27.24
C ASP A 188 -8.63 1.92 25.79
N VAL A 189 -9.54 0.97 25.59
CA VAL A 189 -10.13 0.70 24.27
C VAL A 189 -11.06 1.83 23.82
N ALA A 190 -11.90 2.35 24.72
CA ALA A 190 -12.96 3.30 24.38
C ALA A 190 -12.43 4.71 24.07
N GLY A 191 -11.35 5.13 24.72
CA GLY A 191 -10.72 6.43 24.51
C GLY A 191 -9.56 6.44 23.51
N SER A 192 -9.25 5.31 22.86
CA SER A 192 -8.16 5.20 21.87
C SER A 192 -8.66 5.29 20.44
N ASP A 193 -9.38 6.37 20.10
CA ASP A 193 -9.76 6.66 18.72
C ASP A 193 -8.74 7.56 18.00
N VAL A 194 -8.89 7.66 16.68
CA VAL A 194 -8.01 8.49 15.82
C VAL A 194 -7.99 9.96 16.26
N ARG A 195 -9.12 10.49 16.77
CA ARG A 195 -9.23 11.89 17.21
C ARG A 195 -8.48 12.13 18.52
N ALA A 196 -8.53 11.19 19.45
CA ALA A 196 -7.76 11.23 20.68
C ALA A 196 -6.26 11.21 20.39
N VAL A 197 -5.81 10.30 19.52
CA VAL A 197 -4.40 10.24 19.11
C VAL A 197 -3.97 11.52 18.40
N GLN A 198 -4.80 12.10 17.54
CA GLN A 198 -4.48 13.38 16.90
C GLN A 198 -4.24 14.50 17.95
N ARG A 199 -5.09 14.59 18.97
CA ARG A 199 -4.89 15.55 20.09
C ARG A 199 -3.61 15.25 20.87
N ASP A 200 -3.30 13.98 21.10
CA ASP A 200 -2.06 13.58 21.76
C ASP A 200 -0.83 13.96 20.93
N VAL A 201 -0.90 13.80 19.59
CA VAL A 201 0.14 14.25 18.66
C VAL A 201 0.32 15.76 18.77
N ASP A 202 -0.75 16.54 18.72
CA ASP A 202 -0.68 18.00 18.84
C ASP A 202 -0.07 18.44 20.17
N ARG A 203 -0.42 17.76 21.27
CA ARG A 203 0.15 18.00 22.60
C ARG A 203 1.65 17.69 22.63
N VAL A 204 2.08 16.56 22.07
CA VAL A 204 3.50 16.21 22.00
C VAL A 204 4.28 17.21 21.14
N LEU A 205 3.75 17.57 19.97
CA LEU A 205 4.39 18.54 19.08
C LEU A 205 4.48 19.93 19.73
N ALA A 206 3.46 20.34 20.50
CA ALA A 206 3.50 21.60 21.25
C ALA A 206 4.68 21.63 22.24
N VAL A 207 4.92 20.55 22.99
CA VAL A 207 6.08 20.45 23.89
C VAL A 207 7.39 20.41 23.10
N MET A 208 7.45 19.64 22.01
CA MET A 208 8.66 19.58 21.17
C MET A 208 9.06 20.95 20.61
N ARG A 209 8.08 21.78 20.21
CA ARG A 209 8.30 23.14 19.69
C ARG A 209 8.88 24.13 20.70
N THR A 210 8.83 23.83 22.01
CA THR A 210 9.49 24.66 23.04
C THR A 210 11.01 24.73 22.88
N LYS A 211 11.59 23.79 22.12
CA LYS A 211 13.00 23.81 21.68
C LYS A 211 13.07 23.95 20.17
N GLU A 212 12.83 25.15 19.67
CA GLU A 212 12.72 25.48 18.24
C GLU A 212 13.82 24.86 17.38
N ARG A 213 15.10 25.09 17.72
CA ARG A 213 16.22 24.53 16.95
C ARG A 213 16.20 23.00 16.90
N TRP A 214 15.90 22.36 18.04
CA TRP A 214 15.84 20.90 18.10
C TRP A 214 14.66 20.35 17.28
N TYR A 215 13.51 21.02 17.34
CA TYR A 215 12.33 20.68 16.56
C TYR A 215 12.60 20.83 15.05
N ALA A 216 13.20 21.96 14.65
CA ALA A 216 13.57 22.22 13.26
C ALA A 216 14.52 21.13 12.73
N ASP A 217 15.55 20.78 13.50
CA ASP A 217 16.58 19.82 13.11
C ASP A 217 16.04 18.39 13.01
N TYR A 218 15.25 17.93 14.00
CA TYR A 218 14.92 16.50 14.16
C TYR A 218 13.46 16.12 13.89
N VAL A 219 12.58 17.09 13.69
CA VAL A 219 11.16 16.85 13.39
C VAL A 219 10.77 17.51 12.07
N GLU A 220 10.94 18.82 11.95
CA GLU A 220 10.48 19.58 10.78
C GLU A 220 11.27 19.26 9.52
N ARG A 221 12.61 19.34 9.58
CA ARG A 221 13.48 19.00 8.46
C ARG A 221 13.23 17.59 7.91
N PRO A 222 13.19 16.52 8.73
CA PRO A 222 12.92 15.18 8.21
C PRO A 222 11.46 15.01 7.72
N LEU A 223 10.49 15.70 8.32
CA LEU A 223 9.12 15.72 7.77
C LEU A 223 9.06 16.35 6.38
N GLY A 224 9.78 17.45 6.15
CA GLY A 224 9.87 18.11 4.85
C GLY A 224 10.53 17.25 3.76
N ALA A 225 11.24 16.18 4.15
CA ALA A 225 11.85 15.22 3.25
C ALA A 225 10.97 13.99 2.96
N LYS A 226 9.73 13.95 3.47
CA LYS A 226 8.80 12.85 3.18
C LYS A 226 8.31 12.91 1.73
N THR A 227 8.25 11.75 1.11
CA THR A 227 7.68 11.58 -0.23
C THR A 227 6.20 11.20 -0.09
N PRO A 228 5.27 11.93 -0.73
CA PRO A 228 3.86 11.55 -0.76
C PRO A 228 3.70 10.23 -1.54
N PRO A 229 2.59 9.49 -1.36
CA PRO A 229 2.37 8.27 -2.11
C PRO A 229 2.21 8.65 -3.57
N THR A 230 3.09 8.15 -4.43
CA THR A 230 2.91 8.25 -5.87
C THR A 230 1.91 7.20 -6.30
N ALA A 231 0.86 7.61 -7.03
CA ALA A 231 -0.02 6.66 -7.69
C ALA A 231 0.83 5.74 -8.60
N PRO A 232 0.52 4.43 -8.65
CA PRO A 232 1.22 3.55 -9.56
C PRO A 232 1.07 4.07 -11.00
N ALA A 233 2.16 4.03 -11.75
CA ALA A 233 2.14 4.38 -13.17
C ALA A 233 1.15 3.47 -13.89
N PHE A 234 0.23 4.06 -14.66
CA PHE A 234 -0.68 3.29 -15.49
C PHE A 234 0.14 2.76 -16.67
N VAL A 235 0.23 1.44 -16.79
CA VAL A 235 0.93 0.78 -17.90
C VAL A 235 -0.10 0.13 -18.81
N ASP A 236 0.00 0.42 -20.11
CA ASP A 236 -0.84 -0.23 -21.10
C ASP A 236 -0.39 -1.69 -21.34
N ARG A 237 -1.11 -2.40 -22.23
CA ARG A 237 -0.80 -3.80 -22.58
C ARG A 237 0.59 -3.98 -23.20
N ASN A 238 1.22 -2.91 -23.68
CA ASN A 238 2.56 -2.91 -24.26
C ASN A 238 3.64 -2.47 -23.25
N ALA A 239 3.29 -2.35 -21.96
CA ALA A 239 4.15 -1.86 -20.88
C ALA A 239 4.65 -0.42 -21.11
N ALA A 240 3.96 0.37 -21.93
CA ALA A 240 4.20 1.79 -22.03
C ALA A 240 3.48 2.52 -20.89
N VAL A 241 4.18 3.45 -20.24
CA VAL A 241 3.58 4.33 -19.24
C VAL A 241 2.62 5.28 -19.96
N VAL A 242 1.35 5.22 -19.60
CA VAL A 242 0.26 6.04 -20.15
C VAL A 242 -0.38 6.86 -19.04
N GLU A 243 -1.04 7.95 -19.40
CA GLU A 243 -1.89 8.64 -18.44
C GLU A 243 -3.04 7.73 -18.00
N PRO A 244 -3.39 7.73 -16.70
CA PRO A 244 -4.56 7.01 -16.24
C PRO A 244 -5.83 7.55 -16.93
N PRO A 245 -6.80 6.69 -17.27
CA PRO A 245 -8.07 7.16 -17.79
C PRO A 245 -8.70 8.11 -16.77
N ALA A 246 -9.38 9.15 -17.27
CA ALA A 246 -10.07 10.12 -16.42
C ALA A 246 -10.99 9.38 -15.45
N LEU A 247 -10.92 9.76 -14.16
CA LEU A 247 -11.84 9.27 -13.15
C LEU A 247 -13.26 9.60 -13.59
N LEU A 248 -14.03 8.56 -13.93
CA LEU A 248 -15.45 8.69 -14.15
C LEU A 248 -16.08 8.93 -12.78
N LEU A 249 -16.60 10.14 -12.55
CA LEU A 249 -17.30 10.52 -11.31
C LEU A 249 -18.59 9.73 -11.09
N THR A 250 -19.03 9.01 -12.12
CA THR A 250 -20.23 8.19 -12.12
C THR A 250 -19.95 7.06 -13.10
N GLU A 251 -20.07 5.83 -12.64
CA GLU A 251 -19.89 4.69 -13.53
C GLU A 251 -21.05 4.65 -14.55
N PRO A 252 -20.83 4.16 -15.79
CA PRO A 252 -21.89 4.13 -16.81
C PRO A 252 -23.17 3.40 -16.36
N HIS A 253 -23.04 2.42 -15.45
CA HIS A 253 -24.16 1.70 -14.87
C HIS A 253 -24.97 2.55 -13.88
N GLU A 254 -24.32 3.44 -13.12
CA GLU A 254 -24.99 4.36 -12.18
C GLU A 254 -25.81 5.42 -12.94
N VAL A 255 -25.36 5.84 -14.13
CA VAL A 255 -26.13 6.72 -15.02
C VAL A 255 -27.37 6.02 -15.56
N ALA A 256 -27.23 4.74 -15.94
CA ALA A 256 -28.35 3.92 -16.40
C ALA A 256 -29.39 3.70 -15.28
N ASP A 257 -28.95 3.42 -14.06
CA ASP A 257 -29.82 3.26 -12.89
C ASP A 257 -30.56 4.55 -12.51
N GLY A 258 -29.89 5.70 -12.61
CA GLY A 258 -30.50 7.01 -12.41
C GLY A 258 -31.61 7.28 -13.42
N TRP A 259 -31.36 7.02 -14.71
CA TRP A 259 -32.36 7.16 -15.76
C TRP A 259 -33.53 6.17 -15.61
N LEU A 260 -33.26 4.91 -15.24
CA LEU A 260 -34.32 3.93 -14.98
C LEU A 260 -35.20 4.35 -13.79
N SER A 261 -34.60 4.95 -12.76
CA SER A 261 -35.32 5.47 -11.60
C SER A 261 -36.22 6.66 -11.96
N GLU A 262 -35.75 7.58 -12.82
CA GLU A 262 -36.56 8.69 -13.32
C GLU A 262 -37.72 8.22 -14.20
N LEU A 263 -37.48 7.25 -15.09
CA LEU A 263 -38.52 6.63 -15.90
C LEU A 263 -39.55 5.89 -15.03
N ALA A 264 -39.11 5.18 -14.00
CA ALA A 264 -40.01 4.54 -13.04
C ALA A 264 -40.88 5.55 -12.27
N ALA A 265 -40.31 6.69 -11.88
CA ALA A 265 -41.08 7.77 -11.26
C ALA A 265 -42.16 8.33 -12.21
N LEU A 266 -41.81 8.55 -13.48
CA LEU A 266 -42.76 9.00 -14.51
C LEU A 266 -43.86 7.97 -14.80
N ALA A 267 -43.50 6.67 -14.85
CA ALA A 267 -44.47 5.59 -15.00
C ALA A 267 -45.47 5.57 -13.84
N LEU A 268 -44.99 5.70 -12.60
CA LEU A 268 -45.85 5.72 -11.41
C LEU A 268 -46.81 6.92 -11.41
N ILE A 269 -46.36 8.10 -11.84
CA ILE A 269 -47.23 9.28 -11.97
C ILE A 269 -48.34 9.01 -13.00
N ALA A 270 -47.98 8.46 -14.17
CA ALA A 270 -48.95 8.14 -15.22
C ALA A 270 -49.94 7.05 -14.78
N LEU A 271 -49.45 6.01 -14.10
CA LEU A 271 -50.28 4.90 -13.61
C LEU A 271 -51.27 5.34 -12.51
N ARG A 272 -50.89 6.28 -11.64
CA ARG A 272 -51.79 6.86 -10.63
C ARG A 272 -52.94 7.68 -11.24
N GLN A 273 -52.78 8.13 -12.47
CA GLN A 273 -53.81 8.88 -13.20
C GLN A 273 -54.63 7.99 -14.15
N ALA A 274 -54.24 6.73 -14.32
CA ALA A 274 -54.95 5.75 -15.13
C ALA A 274 -56.01 5.01 -14.30
N ASP A 275 -57.04 4.47 -14.96
CA ASP A 275 -58.00 3.57 -14.32
C ASP A 275 -57.30 2.24 -13.95
N PRO A 276 -57.22 1.85 -12.67
CA PRO A 276 -56.56 0.61 -12.23
C PRO A 276 -57.19 -0.67 -12.79
N CYS A 277 -58.40 -0.58 -13.35
CA CYS A 277 -59.10 -1.70 -13.98
C CYS A 277 -58.88 -1.80 -15.50
N ASP A 278 -58.20 -0.83 -16.13
CA ASP A 278 -57.88 -0.85 -17.56
C ASP A 278 -56.47 -1.38 -17.81
N ASP A 279 -56.35 -2.71 -17.89
CA ASP A 279 -55.09 -3.41 -18.16
C ASP A 279 -54.44 -2.93 -19.49
N ALA A 280 -55.23 -2.48 -20.47
CA ALA A 280 -54.71 -1.96 -21.75
C ALA A 280 -54.14 -0.53 -21.60
N ALA A 281 -54.59 0.26 -20.62
CA ALA A 281 -53.95 1.52 -20.28
C ALA A 281 -52.60 1.29 -19.57
N ILE A 282 -52.54 0.36 -18.63
CA ILE A 282 -51.31 -0.01 -17.91
C ILE A 282 -50.26 -0.54 -18.89
N GLU A 283 -50.66 -1.46 -19.78
CA GLU A 283 -49.80 -2.01 -20.83
C GLU A 283 -49.20 -0.89 -21.71
N ARG A 284 -50.02 0.03 -22.20
CA ARG A 284 -49.57 1.17 -23.02
C ARG A 284 -48.59 2.08 -22.28
N ILE A 285 -48.79 2.32 -20.98
CA ILE A 285 -47.89 3.17 -20.18
C ILE A 285 -46.54 2.48 -20.00
N VAL A 286 -46.53 1.20 -19.62
CA VAL A 286 -45.29 0.43 -19.41
C VAL A 286 -44.49 0.33 -20.72
N THR A 287 -45.14 -0.05 -21.82
CA THR A 287 -44.47 -0.14 -23.13
C THR A 287 -43.96 1.21 -23.62
N LYS A 288 -44.68 2.31 -23.36
CA LYS A 288 -44.25 3.65 -23.79
C LYS A 288 -43.08 4.20 -22.99
N VAL A 289 -43.03 3.92 -21.68
CA VAL A 289 -41.98 4.42 -20.79
C VAL A 289 -40.72 3.57 -20.87
N PHE A 290 -40.86 2.26 -21.00
CA PHE A 290 -39.73 1.32 -20.94
C PHE A 290 -39.38 0.65 -22.27
N GLY A 291 -40.31 0.55 -23.23
CA GLY A 291 -40.07 -0.11 -24.54
C GLY A 291 -39.43 0.77 -25.61
N ARG A 292 -38.78 1.88 -25.22
CA ARG A 292 -38.01 2.77 -26.12
C ARG A 292 -36.59 3.02 -25.62
N VAL A 293 -36.17 2.31 -24.57
CA VAL A 293 -34.83 2.47 -24.01
C VAL A 293 -33.90 1.61 -24.86
N ASP A 294 -33.18 2.21 -25.80
CA ASP A 294 -32.23 1.48 -26.65
C ASP A 294 -31.07 0.91 -25.80
N THR A 295 -31.28 -0.30 -25.29
CA THR A 295 -30.32 -1.02 -24.45
C THR A 295 -29.17 -1.62 -25.26
N ALA A 296 -29.27 -1.64 -26.60
CA ALA A 296 -28.27 -2.24 -27.49
C ALA A 296 -26.93 -1.50 -27.46
N GLY A 297 -26.91 -0.20 -27.13
CA GLY A 297 -25.68 0.58 -26.97
C GLY A 297 -24.88 0.25 -25.69
N ALA A 298 -25.51 -0.32 -24.66
CA ALA A 298 -24.90 -0.54 -23.34
C ALA A 298 -24.34 -1.96 -23.13
N MET A 299 -24.73 -2.94 -23.97
CA MET A 299 -24.35 -4.35 -23.81
C MET A 299 -23.07 -4.78 -24.56
N ALA A 300 -22.38 -3.88 -25.25
CA ALA A 300 -21.16 -4.22 -25.99
C ALA A 300 -19.93 -4.54 -25.10
N ALA A 301 -20.08 -4.53 -23.77
CA ALA A 301 -18.95 -4.67 -22.84
C ALA A 301 -19.22 -5.56 -21.59
N ALA A 302 -19.80 -6.76 -21.74
CA ALA A 302 -19.51 -7.92 -20.87
C ALA A 302 -20.28 -9.19 -21.31
N PRO A 303 -19.69 -10.40 -21.15
CA PRO A 303 -20.28 -11.65 -21.63
C PRO A 303 -21.18 -12.32 -20.59
N HIS A 304 -22.26 -11.65 -20.15
CA HIS A 304 -23.37 -12.31 -19.45
C HIS A 304 -24.67 -11.70 -19.97
N ALA A 305 -25.14 -12.23 -21.10
CA ALA A 305 -26.39 -11.83 -21.73
C ALA A 305 -27.58 -12.24 -20.83
N SER A 306 -28.11 -11.29 -20.06
CA SER A 306 -29.54 -11.27 -19.76
C SER A 306 -30.23 -10.52 -20.90
N ASP A 307 -31.28 -11.10 -21.46
CA ASP A 307 -32.07 -10.49 -22.54
C ASP A 307 -32.46 -9.04 -22.17
N GLY A 308 -32.24 -8.12 -23.11
CA GLY A 308 -32.45 -6.68 -22.89
C GLY A 308 -33.90 -6.35 -22.49
N LEU A 309 -34.09 -5.23 -21.79
CA LEU A 309 -35.41 -4.79 -21.30
C LEU A 309 -36.45 -4.70 -22.43
N ASP A 310 -36.01 -4.34 -23.64
CA ASP A 310 -36.85 -4.31 -24.85
C ASP A 310 -37.38 -5.71 -25.22
N ALA A 311 -36.55 -6.75 -25.12
CA ALA A 311 -36.95 -8.14 -25.36
C ALA A 311 -37.94 -8.64 -24.28
N LEU A 312 -37.82 -8.13 -23.05
CA LEU A 312 -38.68 -8.47 -21.93
C LEU A 312 -40.07 -7.80 -22.03
N VAL A 313 -40.13 -6.58 -22.58
CA VAL A 313 -41.38 -5.85 -22.85
C VAL A 313 -42.07 -6.35 -24.12
N ASP A 314 -41.31 -6.84 -25.11
CA ASP A 314 -41.85 -7.45 -26.32
C ASP A 314 -42.39 -8.90 -26.09
N ASP A 315 -41.97 -9.58 -25.02
CA ASP A 315 -42.58 -10.85 -24.58
C ASP A 315 -43.96 -10.61 -23.94
N ARG A 316 -45.01 -10.91 -24.70
CA ARG A 316 -46.42 -10.86 -24.27
C ARG A 316 -46.71 -11.62 -22.99
N ALA A 317 -46.00 -12.69 -22.66
CA ALA A 317 -46.23 -13.47 -21.45
C ALA A 317 -45.61 -12.81 -20.21
N GLU A 318 -44.44 -12.18 -20.37
CA GLU A 318 -43.76 -11.42 -19.33
C GLU A 318 -44.46 -10.08 -19.07
N LEU A 319 -44.85 -9.36 -20.14
CA LEU A 319 -45.60 -8.10 -20.03
C LEU A 319 -46.90 -8.27 -19.24
N ARG A 320 -47.63 -9.38 -19.46
CA ARG A 320 -48.83 -9.71 -18.66
C ARG A 320 -48.52 -9.96 -17.18
N ARG A 321 -47.37 -10.58 -16.87
CA ARG A 321 -46.93 -10.78 -15.47
C ARG A 321 -46.59 -9.45 -14.81
N ILE A 322 -45.93 -8.55 -15.53
CA ILE A 322 -45.60 -7.20 -15.06
C ILE A 322 -46.88 -6.39 -14.80
N VAL A 323 -47.84 -6.38 -15.74
CA VAL A 323 -49.13 -5.69 -15.58
C VAL A 323 -49.90 -6.22 -14.37
N ALA A 324 -49.93 -7.54 -14.18
CA ALA A 324 -50.58 -8.17 -13.03
C ALA A 324 -49.92 -7.76 -11.69
N ALA A 325 -48.59 -7.70 -11.64
CA ALA A 325 -47.84 -7.26 -10.47
C ALA A 325 -48.08 -5.78 -10.15
N VAL A 326 -48.07 -4.91 -11.16
CA VAL A 326 -48.38 -3.47 -11.02
C VAL A 326 -49.79 -3.28 -10.49
N ARG A 327 -50.77 -4.02 -11.02
CA ARG A 327 -52.16 -3.97 -10.54
C ARG A 327 -52.29 -4.43 -9.09
N ALA A 328 -51.57 -5.49 -8.69
CA ALA A 328 -51.56 -5.96 -7.31
C ALA A 328 -50.99 -4.90 -6.35
N VAL A 329 -49.95 -4.17 -6.77
CA VAL A 329 -49.37 -3.07 -5.99
C VAL A 329 -50.30 -1.86 -5.91
N LEU A 330 -51.00 -1.51 -7.00
CA LEU A 330 -51.97 -0.42 -7.03
C LEU A 330 -53.27 -0.72 -6.26
N ALA A 331 -53.66 -1.99 -6.16
CA ALA A 331 -54.85 -2.44 -5.42
C ALA A 331 -54.60 -2.70 -3.93
N GLY A 332 -53.33 -2.86 -3.52
CA GLY A 332 -52.91 -3.14 -2.14
C GLY A 332 -52.26 -1.96 -1.40
N GLY A 333 -52.33 -0.75 -1.96
CA GLY A 333 -51.86 0.50 -1.36
C GLY A 333 -53.00 1.36 -0.84
#